data_AF-A0A2T4SUN5-F1
#
_entry.id   AF-A0A2T4SUN5-F1
#
_cell.length_a   1.000
_cell.length_b   1.000
_cell.length_c   1.000
_cell.angle_alpha   90.00
_cell.angle_beta   90.00
_cell.angle_gamma   90.00
#
_symmetry.space_group_name_H-M   'P 1'
#
loop_
_entity.id
_entity.type
_entity.pdbx_description
1 polymer ?
#
loop_
_entity_poly.entity_id
_entity_poly.type
_entity_poly.pdbx_seq_one_letter_code
_entity_poly.pdbx_strand_id
1 'polypeptide(L)'
;MFTKEQFEDITVQVYEDKYKEALYDFELSERQQIYSSLPKDVLNEALEDDDRIANIALNSDGEVVGFFVLHQYYQHEGYDTPNQVVYVRSLSINEKYQGCGYGTKMMMYLPQYVQILFPNFNHLYLVVDAENKGAWNVYERAGFMHAATKEEGPIGKERLYYLDLDSKYVSSLKLQKSTDETPYNIHMIDLLKDGQKVGFIAIEKHENRMNISSIEVNEDERHHGIAESALRQLSTYIRKHFNDVAVLTITLYGEHNELKPLCINSNFVEIESADDFITFEKYINY
;
A
#
# COMPACT_ATOMS: atom_id res chain seq x y z
N MET A 1 26.07 -0.16 -3.72
CA MET A 1 25.43 0.44 -4.92
C MET A 1 24.52 1.53 -4.38
N PHE A 2 24.74 2.80 -4.73
CA PHE A 2 23.94 3.90 -4.19
C PHE A 2 22.70 4.08 -5.07
N THR A 3 21.64 3.35 -4.75
CA THR A 3 20.34 3.57 -5.39
C THR A 3 19.71 4.81 -4.75
N LYS A 4 19.58 5.87 -5.54
CA LYS A 4 18.92 7.12 -5.16
C LYS A 4 17.85 7.39 -6.18
N GLU A 5 16.60 7.40 -5.73
CA GLU A 5 15.48 7.53 -6.64
C GLU A 5 14.47 8.55 -6.14
N GLN A 6 13.90 9.31 -7.07
CA GLN A 6 12.99 10.41 -6.80
C GLN A 6 11.57 10.06 -7.19
N PHE A 7 10.62 10.36 -6.29
CA PHE A 7 9.18 10.29 -6.56
C PHE A 7 8.52 11.56 -6.05
N GLU A 8 7.95 12.34 -6.96
CA GLU A 8 7.44 13.68 -6.66
C GLU A 8 8.52 14.55 -5.96
N ASP A 9 8.24 14.99 -4.73
CA ASP A 9 9.08 15.85 -3.89
C ASP A 9 9.84 15.06 -2.80
N ILE A 10 9.92 13.73 -2.93
CA ILE A 10 10.75 12.89 -2.07
C ILE A 10 11.82 12.12 -2.84
N THR A 11 12.93 11.86 -2.17
CA THR A 11 13.94 10.90 -2.61
C THR A 11 14.06 9.78 -1.58
N VAL A 12 13.97 8.53 -2.02
CA VAL A 12 14.28 7.37 -1.17
C VAL A 12 15.64 6.82 -1.56
N GLN A 13 16.48 6.53 -0.55
CA GLN A 13 17.82 6.00 -0.78
C GLN A 13 18.33 5.18 0.41
N VAL A 14 19.38 4.40 0.15
CA VAL A 14 20.15 3.72 1.20
C VAL A 14 20.76 4.77 2.12
N TYR A 15 20.77 4.48 3.42
CA TYR A 15 21.40 5.33 4.42
C TYR A 15 22.90 5.53 4.13
N GLU A 16 23.38 6.74 4.41
CA GLU A 16 24.79 7.12 4.34
C GLU A 16 25.18 7.83 5.64
N ASP A 17 26.42 7.65 6.10
CA ASP A 17 26.88 8.20 7.39
C ASP A 17 26.76 9.71 7.55
N LYS A 18 26.73 10.46 6.44
CA LYS A 18 26.48 11.91 6.47
C LYS A 18 25.10 12.28 7.04
N TYR A 19 24.16 11.35 7.07
CA TYR A 19 22.81 11.54 7.64
C TYR A 19 22.69 11.04 9.08
N LYS A 20 23.77 10.56 9.70
CA LYS A 20 23.75 10.01 11.06
C LYS A 20 23.15 10.99 12.06
N GLU A 21 23.60 12.23 12.06
CA GLU A 21 23.12 13.27 12.99
C GLU A 21 21.60 13.48 12.84
N ALA A 22 21.09 13.55 11.60
CA ALA A 22 19.65 13.68 11.35
C ALA A 22 18.83 12.47 11.84
N LEU A 23 19.39 11.26 11.86
CA LEU A 23 18.74 10.09 12.45
C LEU A 23 18.78 10.08 13.99
N TYR A 24 19.77 10.72 14.59
CA TYR A 24 19.85 10.89 16.05
C TYR A 24 18.87 11.96 16.54
N ASP A 25 18.65 13.01 15.74
CA ASP A 25 17.70 14.09 15.99
C ASP A 25 16.27 13.77 15.49
N PHE A 26 16.04 12.55 15.03
CA PHE A 26 14.75 12.09 14.55
C PHE A 26 13.75 12.03 15.71
N GLU A 27 12.58 12.65 15.55
CA GLU A 27 11.58 12.76 16.60
C GLU A 27 10.40 11.82 16.34
N LEU A 28 10.03 11.07 17.37
CA LEU A 28 8.77 10.34 17.50
C LEU A 28 8.26 10.50 18.93
N SER A 29 7.02 10.95 19.10
CA SER A 29 6.35 11.00 20.39
C SER A 29 6.32 9.62 21.06
N GLU A 30 6.21 9.59 22.40
CA GLU A 30 6.12 8.34 23.17
C GLU A 30 5.00 7.44 22.65
N ARG A 31 3.87 8.01 22.24
CA ARG A 31 2.75 7.27 21.64
C ARG A 31 3.15 6.57 20.34
N GLN A 32 3.99 7.18 19.51
CA GLN A 32 4.44 6.60 18.26
C GLN A 32 5.57 5.58 18.45
N GLN A 33 6.38 5.75 19.49
CA GLN A 33 7.42 4.78 19.86
C GLN A 33 6.85 3.42 20.28
N ILE A 34 5.56 3.35 20.64
CA ILE A 34 4.84 2.09 20.85
C ILE A 34 4.78 1.27 19.54
N TYR A 35 4.71 1.94 18.39
CA TYR A 35 4.48 1.29 17.10
C TYR A 35 5.74 1.14 16.25
N SER A 36 6.79 1.92 16.51
CA SER A 36 8.03 1.90 15.72
C SER A 36 9.21 2.38 16.55
N SER A 37 10.35 1.69 16.43
CA SER A 37 11.60 2.10 17.07
C SER A 37 12.15 3.38 16.45
N LEU A 38 12.87 4.20 17.23
CA LEU A 38 13.58 5.34 16.67
C LEU A 38 14.74 4.86 15.78
N PRO A 39 15.09 5.59 14.70
CA PRO A 39 16.18 5.20 13.82
C PRO A 39 17.50 4.96 14.55
N LYS A 40 17.84 5.83 15.52
CA LYS A 40 19.05 5.72 16.34
C LYS A 40 19.17 4.40 17.12
N ASP A 41 18.05 3.76 17.45
CA ASP A 41 18.01 2.56 18.27
C ASP A 41 18.23 1.29 17.43
N VAL A 42 17.93 1.35 16.13
CA VAL A 42 17.98 0.19 15.22
C VAL A 42 19.06 0.30 14.13
N LEU A 43 19.65 1.48 13.96
CA LEU A 43 20.61 1.76 12.89
C LEU A 43 21.83 0.83 12.95
N ASN A 44 22.46 0.68 14.12
CA ASN A 44 23.65 -0.16 14.24
C ASN A 44 23.34 -1.63 13.91
N GLU A 45 22.24 -2.17 14.43
CA GLU A 45 21.80 -3.55 14.12
C GLU A 45 21.54 -3.72 12.62
N ALA A 46 20.98 -2.71 11.96
CA ALA A 46 20.75 -2.75 10.51
C ALA A 46 22.03 -2.59 9.66
N LEU A 47 23.11 -2.06 10.21
CA LEU A 47 24.41 -1.92 9.53
C LEU A 47 25.32 -3.13 9.72
N GLU A 48 25.10 -3.92 10.78
CA GLU A 48 25.90 -5.10 11.12
C GLU A 48 25.34 -6.41 10.53
N ASP A 49 24.11 -6.39 10.02
CA ASP A 49 23.40 -7.53 9.45
C ASP A 49 23.36 -7.42 7.91
N ASP A 50 23.98 -8.38 7.22
CA ASP A 50 24.11 -8.40 5.76
C ASP A 50 22.76 -8.51 5.03
N ASP A 51 21.73 -9.05 5.69
CA ASP A 51 20.38 -9.17 5.13
C ASP A 51 19.54 -7.91 5.36
N ARG A 52 20.10 -6.88 6.01
CA ARG A 52 19.42 -5.61 6.30
C ARG A 52 20.00 -4.46 5.51
N ILE A 53 19.11 -3.57 5.07
CA ILE A 53 19.48 -2.29 4.48
C ILE A 53 18.69 -1.20 5.19
N ALA A 54 19.40 -0.33 5.91
CA ALA A 54 18.83 0.91 6.42
C ALA A 54 18.62 1.91 5.27
N ASN A 55 17.45 2.54 5.24
CA ASN A 55 17.05 3.47 4.18
C ASN A 55 16.45 4.74 4.80
N ILE A 56 16.57 5.83 4.07
CA ILE A 56 16.03 7.14 4.43
C ILE A 56 15.16 7.69 3.31
N ALA A 57 14.22 8.55 3.67
CA ALA A 57 13.50 9.43 2.76
C ALA A 57 13.93 10.88 3.00
N LEU A 58 14.27 11.58 1.92
CA LEU A 58 14.65 12.99 1.91
C LEU A 58 13.54 13.82 1.24
N ASN A 59 13.26 15.01 1.75
CA ASN A 59 12.44 15.99 1.03
C ASN A 59 13.28 16.78 -0.01
N SER A 60 12.63 17.68 -0.76
CA SER A 60 13.27 18.54 -1.76
C SER A 60 14.41 19.43 -1.20
N ASP A 61 14.36 19.75 0.11
CA ASP A 61 15.38 20.55 0.79
C ASP A 61 16.57 19.69 1.30
N GLY A 62 16.50 18.37 1.11
CA GLY A 62 17.54 17.43 1.52
C GLY A 62 17.46 17.00 2.99
N GLU A 63 16.35 17.30 3.67
CA GLU A 63 16.12 16.95 5.08
C GLU A 63 15.60 15.52 5.21
N VAL A 64 16.02 14.80 6.24
CA VAL A 64 15.56 13.42 6.51
C VAL A 64 14.16 13.45 7.11
N VAL A 65 13.18 13.07 6.28
CA VAL A 65 11.76 13.05 6.66
C VAL A 65 11.26 11.66 7.06
N GLY A 66 11.96 10.59 6.68
CA GLY A 66 11.55 9.23 6.97
C GLY A 66 12.69 8.24 7.05
N PHE A 67 12.43 7.11 7.70
CA PHE A 67 13.37 6.02 7.91
C PHE A 67 12.65 4.67 7.83
N PHE A 68 13.35 3.66 7.33
CA PHE A 68 12.93 2.26 7.39
C PHE A 68 14.10 1.32 7.15
N VAL A 69 13.92 0.07 7.53
CA VAL A 69 14.86 -1.03 7.25
C VAL A 69 14.17 -2.02 6.33
N LEU A 70 14.85 -2.39 5.24
CA LEU A 70 14.48 -3.56 4.44
C LEU A 70 15.25 -4.75 4.96
N HIS A 71 14.56 -5.85 5.24
CA HIS A 71 15.15 -7.06 5.84
C HIS A 71 14.80 -8.27 4.96
N GLN A 72 15.80 -8.81 4.25
CA GLN A 72 15.65 -10.00 3.44
C GLN A 72 15.55 -11.25 4.32
N TYR A 73 14.85 -12.28 3.83
CA TYR A 73 14.75 -13.61 4.48
C TYR A 73 14.20 -13.61 5.91
N TYR A 74 13.72 -12.47 6.39
CA TYR A 74 13.15 -12.33 7.71
C TYR A 74 11.83 -13.08 7.79
N GLN A 75 11.65 -13.80 8.89
CA GLN A 75 10.38 -14.43 9.22
C GLN A 75 9.88 -13.85 10.53
N HIS A 76 8.75 -13.14 10.46
CA HIS A 76 8.14 -12.61 11.66
C HIS A 76 7.44 -13.73 12.45
N GLU A 77 7.77 -13.86 13.73
CA GLU A 77 7.27 -14.93 14.56
C GLU A 77 5.74 -14.96 14.60
N GLY A 78 5.16 -16.12 14.29
CA GLY A 78 3.71 -16.34 14.28
C GLY A 78 3.02 -16.05 12.95
N TYR A 79 3.74 -15.66 11.90
CA TYR A 79 3.23 -15.65 10.54
C TYR A 79 4.00 -16.64 9.66
N ASP A 80 3.25 -17.45 8.91
CA ASP A 80 3.81 -18.33 7.89
C ASP A 80 3.95 -17.54 6.58
N THR A 81 5.17 -17.11 6.27
CA THR A 81 5.50 -16.39 5.04
C THR A 81 6.60 -17.12 4.28
N PRO A 82 6.66 -16.99 2.94
CA PRO A 82 7.74 -17.58 2.15
C PRO A 82 9.11 -17.09 2.64
N ASN A 83 10.17 -17.87 2.41
CA ASN A 83 11.53 -17.46 2.80
C ASN A 83 12.08 -16.35 1.89
N GLN A 84 11.81 -16.41 0.58
CA GLN A 84 12.33 -15.44 -0.39
C GLN A 84 11.47 -14.17 -0.44
N VAL A 85 11.51 -13.41 0.65
CA VAL A 85 10.69 -12.21 0.86
C VAL A 85 11.53 -11.06 1.43
N VAL A 86 11.01 -9.84 1.30
CA VAL A 86 11.56 -8.65 1.95
C VAL A 86 10.54 -8.15 2.96
N TYR A 87 10.98 -7.86 4.19
CA TYR A 87 10.17 -7.17 5.19
C TYR A 87 10.54 -5.70 5.30
N VAL A 88 9.54 -4.83 5.40
CA VAL A 88 9.69 -3.42 5.79
C VAL A 88 9.57 -3.34 7.31
N ARG A 89 10.63 -2.89 7.98
CA ARG A 89 10.73 -2.78 9.44
C ARG A 89 11.07 -1.36 9.85
N SER A 90 10.71 -1.01 11.08
CA SER A 90 11.01 0.30 11.70
C SER A 90 10.62 1.49 10.82
N LEU A 91 9.55 1.33 10.04
CA LEU A 91 9.04 2.38 9.16
C LEU A 91 8.52 3.53 10.01
N SER A 92 9.00 4.74 9.76
CA SER A 92 8.57 5.93 10.49
C SER A 92 8.76 7.19 9.64
N ILE A 93 7.92 8.19 9.92
CA ILE A 93 8.06 9.56 9.42
C ILE A 93 8.39 10.43 10.62
N ASN A 94 9.43 11.25 10.49
CA ASN A 94 9.86 12.17 11.53
C ASN A 94 8.70 13.12 11.87
N GLU A 95 8.37 13.23 13.15
CA GLU A 95 7.19 13.93 13.66
C GLU A 95 7.07 15.36 13.13
N LYS A 96 8.20 16.05 12.97
CA LYS A 96 8.28 17.40 12.38
C LYS A 96 7.68 17.52 10.98
N TYR A 97 7.64 16.43 10.22
CA TYR A 97 7.22 16.37 8.83
C TYR A 97 5.95 15.54 8.62
N GLN A 98 5.30 15.09 9.69
CA GLN A 98 4.03 14.38 9.59
C GLN A 98 2.90 15.33 9.15
N GLY A 99 1.85 14.78 8.55
CA GLY A 99 0.75 15.56 7.98
C GLY A 99 1.05 16.15 6.58
N CYS A 100 2.31 16.13 6.12
CA CYS A 100 2.70 16.60 4.78
C CYS A 100 2.52 15.56 3.67
N GLY A 101 2.06 14.34 4.00
CA GLY A 101 1.83 13.27 3.02
C GLY A 101 3.05 12.41 2.69
N TYR A 102 4.23 12.67 3.28
CA TYR A 102 5.47 11.93 3.01
C TYR A 102 5.36 10.43 3.25
N GLY A 103 4.67 9.99 4.32
CA GLY A 103 4.45 8.56 4.58
C GLY A 103 3.72 7.85 3.44
N THR A 104 2.71 8.50 2.85
CA THR A 104 2.03 7.94 1.68
C THR A 104 2.94 7.92 0.47
N LYS A 105 3.63 9.02 0.16
CA LYS A 105 4.54 9.09 -1.01
C LYS A 105 5.63 8.02 -0.91
N MET A 106 6.24 7.88 0.27
CA MET A 106 7.26 6.88 0.54
C MET A 106 6.70 5.46 0.33
N MET A 107 5.53 5.14 0.88
CA MET A 107 4.93 3.81 0.73
C MET A 107 4.44 3.52 -0.69
N MET A 108 3.93 4.53 -1.42
CA MET A 108 3.58 4.39 -2.84
C MET A 108 4.82 4.16 -3.70
N TYR A 109 5.96 4.75 -3.35
CA TYR A 109 7.19 4.57 -4.11
C TYR A 109 7.96 3.29 -3.75
N LEU A 110 7.80 2.81 -2.51
CA LEU A 110 8.54 1.68 -1.95
C LEU A 110 8.62 0.43 -2.85
N PRO A 111 7.56 0.01 -3.57
CA PRO A 111 7.60 -1.20 -4.38
C PRO A 111 8.60 -1.11 -5.53
N GLN A 112 8.67 0.06 -6.19
CA GLN A 112 9.65 0.32 -7.25
C GLN A 112 11.07 0.34 -6.69
N TYR A 113 11.26 1.02 -5.56
CA TYR A 113 12.54 1.08 -4.87
C TYR A 113 13.07 -0.31 -4.47
N VAL A 114 12.19 -1.16 -3.91
CA VAL A 114 12.51 -2.53 -3.52
C VAL A 114 12.88 -3.37 -4.74
N GLN A 115 12.16 -3.28 -5.87
CA GLN A 115 12.51 -4.00 -7.09
C GLN A 115 13.86 -3.58 -7.67
N ILE A 116 14.26 -2.31 -7.53
CA ILE A 116 15.58 -1.84 -7.99
C ILE A 116 16.70 -2.44 -7.12
N LEU A 117 16.51 -2.46 -5.79
CA LEU A 117 17.51 -3.04 -4.88
C LEU A 117 17.56 -4.56 -4.98
N PHE A 118 16.40 -5.21 -5.09
CA PHE A 118 16.21 -6.64 -4.94
C PHE A 118 15.37 -7.21 -6.09
N PRO A 119 15.90 -7.21 -7.33
CA PRO A 119 15.14 -7.58 -8.52
C PRO A 119 14.67 -9.05 -8.54
N ASN A 120 15.19 -9.89 -7.64
CA ASN A 120 14.81 -11.30 -7.51
C ASN A 120 13.78 -11.55 -6.39
N PHE A 121 13.26 -10.50 -5.75
CA PHE A 121 12.29 -10.61 -4.66
C PHE A 121 10.96 -10.03 -5.10
N ASN A 122 9.93 -10.87 -5.02
CA ASN A 122 8.62 -10.55 -5.58
C ASN A 122 7.56 -10.33 -4.49
N HIS A 123 7.97 -10.41 -3.23
CA HIS A 123 7.07 -10.38 -2.08
C HIS A 123 7.59 -9.37 -1.05
N LEU A 124 6.74 -8.40 -0.73
CA LEU A 124 7.02 -7.39 0.29
C LEU A 124 6.02 -7.53 1.43
N TYR A 125 6.52 -7.67 2.65
CA TYR A 125 5.70 -7.80 3.84
C TYR A 125 6.00 -6.69 4.85
N LEU A 126 5.01 -6.40 5.69
CA LEU A 126 5.21 -5.59 6.88
C LEU A 126 4.24 -6.04 7.98
N VAL A 127 4.64 -5.81 9.22
CA VAL A 127 3.78 -6.05 10.39
C VAL A 127 3.51 -4.71 11.05
N VAL A 128 2.27 -4.51 11.47
CA VAL A 128 1.84 -3.30 12.15
C VAL A 128 0.90 -3.63 13.29
N ASP A 129 1.05 -2.91 14.38
CA ASP A 129 0.12 -2.96 15.50
C ASP A 129 -1.31 -2.64 15.04
N ALA A 130 -2.29 -3.34 15.62
CA ALA A 130 -3.67 -3.23 15.19
C ALA A 130 -4.41 -1.99 15.73
N GLU A 131 -3.79 -1.18 16.55
CA GLU A 131 -4.33 0.12 16.96
C GLU A 131 -3.81 1.26 16.08
N ASN A 132 -2.77 1.02 15.26
CA ASN A 132 -2.20 2.01 14.35
C ASN A 132 -3.00 2.14 13.05
N LYS A 133 -4.25 2.61 13.17
CA LYS A 133 -5.17 2.84 12.03
C LYS A 133 -4.62 3.83 10.99
N GLY A 134 -3.73 4.74 11.41
CA GLY A 134 -3.06 5.67 10.51
C GLY A 134 -2.16 4.94 9.51
N ALA A 135 -1.36 3.99 10.00
CA ALA A 135 -0.46 3.20 9.18
C ALA A 135 -1.22 2.27 8.21
N TRP A 136 -2.30 1.61 8.66
CA TRP A 136 -3.13 0.76 7.80
C TRP A 136 -3.60 1.48 6.53
N ASN A 137 -4.15 2.68 6.70
CA ASN A 137 -4.64 3.48 5.58
C ASN A 137 -3.51 3.86 4.62
N VAL A 138 -2.30 4.10 5.13
CA VAL A 138 -1.13 4.38 4.28
C VAL A 138 -0.75 3.14 3.48
N TYR A 139 -0.73 1.96 4.11
CA TYR A 139 -0.35 0.71 3.46
C TYR A 139 -1.37 0.30 2.39
N GLU A 140 -2.66 0.36 2.69
CA GLU A 140 -3.71 0.03 1.72
C GLU A 140 -3.71 1.00 0.53
N ARG A 141 -3.45 2.29 0.76
CA ARG A 141 -3.27 3.27 -0.34
C ARG A 141 -2.05 2.98 -1.19
N ALA A 142 -1.01 2.44 -0.59
CA ALA A 142 0.16 1.96 -1.29
C ALA A 142 -0.06 0.56 -1.91
N GLY A 143 -1.29 0.04 -1.90
CA GLY A 143 -1.65 -1.22 -2.55
C GLY A 143 -1.26 -2.47 -1.75
N PHE A 144 -0.83 -2.33 -0.50
CA PHE A 144 -0.66 -3.49 0.38
C PHE A 144 -2.03 -4.05 0.74
N MET A 145 -2.11 -5.37 0.77
CA MET A 145 -3.29 -6.11 1.19
C MET A 145 -3.12 -6.61 2.62
N HIS A 146 -4.17 -6.51 3.42
CA HIS A 146 -4.20 -7.17 4.73
C HIS A 146 -4.23 -8.68 4.51
N ALA A 147 -3.20 -9.39 5.00
CA ALA A 147 -2.99 -10.80 4.75
C ALA A 147 -3.44 -11.68 5.93
N ALA A 148 -3.07 -11.27 7.15
CA ALA A 148 -3.39 -12.02 8.36
C ALA A 148 -3.43 -11.11 9.59
N THR A 149 -4.04 -11.61 10.65
CA THR A 149 -4.10 -10.95 11.95
C THR A 149 -3.69 -11.94 13.03
N LYS A 150 -2.76 -11.54 13.88
CA LYS A 150 -2.35 -12.28 15.08
C LYS A 150 -2.96 -11.59 16.28
N GLU A 151 -3.82 -12.30 17.02
CA GLU A 151 -4.53 -11.71 18.18
C GLU A 151 -3.58 -11.45 19.37
N GLU A 152 -2.50 -12.22 19.49
CA GLU A 152 -1.51 -12.12 20.57
C GLU A 152 -0.11 -11.82 20.00
N GLY A 153 0.22 -10.54 19.85
CA GLY A 153 1.57 -10.05 19.57
C GLY A 153 2.25 -9.44 20.80
N PRO A 154 3.50 -8.95 20.68
CA PRO A 154 4.29 -8.46 21.82
C PRO A 154 3.67 -7.26 22.55
N ILE A 155 2.94 -6.40 21.83
CA ILE A 155 2.32 -5.17 22.35
C ILE A 155 0.78 -5.24 22.28
N GLY A 156 0.25 -6.28 21.63
CA GLY A 156 -1.18 -6.43 21.39
C GLY A 156 -1.42 -7.14 20.06
N LYS A 157 -2.59 -6.92 19.50
CA LYS A 157 -2.99 -7.49 18.21
C LYS A 157 -2.13 -6.91 17.08
N GLU A 158 -1.66 -7.76 16.18
CA GLU A 158 -0.84 -7.35 15.03
C GLU A 158 -1.53 -7.72 13.71
N ARG A 159 -1.23 -6.96 12.65
CA ARG A 159 -1.70 -7.23 11.29
C ARG A 159 -0.50 -7.38 10.36
N LEU A 160 -0.50 -8.46 9.59
CA LEU A 160 0.42 -8.68 8.48
C LEU A 160 -0.18 -8.06 7.23
N TYR A 161 0.62 -7.24 6.55
CA TYR A 161 0.32 -6.74 5.23
C TYR A 161 1.29 -7.32 4.22
N TYR A 162 0.78 -7.56 3.02
CA TYR A 162 1.49 -8.16 1.90
C TYR A 162 1.35 -7.28 0.66
N LEU A 163 2.40 -7.20 -0.14
CA LEU A 163 2.35 -6.66 -1.48
C LEU A 163 3.10 -7.60 -2.43
N ASP A 164 2.38 -8.01 -3.47
CA ASP A 164 2.93 -8.73 -4.61
C ASP A 164 3.62 -7.74 -5.56
N LEU A 165 4.92 -7.90 -5.77
CA LEU A 165 5.74 -7.08 -6.66
C LEU A 165 5.75 -7.63 -8.10
N ASP A 166 5.44 -8.91 -8.34
CA ASP A 166 5.30 -9.47 -9.70
C ASP A 166 4.08 -8.91 -10.42
N SER A 167 3.02 -8.60 -9.67
CA SER A 167 1.92 -7.78 -10.19
C SER A 167 2.45 -6.38 -10.49
N LYS A 168 2.67 -6.05 -11.78
CA LYS A 168 3.22 -4.77 -12.28
C LYS A 168 2.64 -3.58 -11.50
N TYR A 169 3.32 -3.17 -10.45
CA TYR A 169 2.80 -2.21 -9.51
C TYR A 169 2.88 -0.80 -10.10
N VAL A 170 1.79 -0.02 -10.00
CA VAL A 170 1.69 1.33 -10.57
C VAL A 170 1.75 2.37 -9.46
N SER A 171 2.96 2.77 -9.09
CA SER A 171 3.22 3.69 -7.96
C SER A 171 2.61 5.08 -8.13
N SER A 172 2.44 5.56 -9.36
CA SER A 172 1.90 6.89 -9.66
C SER A 172 0.39 6.90 -9.88
N LEU A 173 -0.30 5.75 -9.72
CA LEU A 173 -1.73 5.66 -9.92
C LEU A 173 -2.49 6.43 -8.84
N LYS A 174 -3.36 7.35 -9.26
CA LYS A 174 -4.25 8.13 -8.40
C LYS A 174 -5.70 7.93 -8.83
N LEU A 175 -6.58 7.73 -7.86
CA LEU A 175 -8.03 7.73 -8.06
C LEU A 175 -8.57 9.13 -7.79
N GLN A 176 -9.27 9.70 -8.78
CA GLN A 176 -9.85 11.03 -8.68
C GLN A 176 -11.32 11.00 -9.09
N LYS A 177 -12.19 11.74 -8.40
CA LYS A 177 -13.58 11.91 -8.84
C LYS A 177 -13.59 12.51 -10.25
N SER A 178 -14.32 11.87 -11.16
CA SER A 178 -14.47 12.36 -12.52
C SER A 178 -15.29 13.66 -12.56
N THR A 179 -15.01 14.51 -13.54
CA THR A 179 -15.76 15.75 -13.80
C THR A 179 -16.96 15.54 -14.73
N ASP A 180 -17.05 14.38 -15.37
CA ASP A 180 -18.09 14.09 -16.35
C ASP A 180 -19.46 13.97 -15.67
N GLU A 181 -20.48 14.59 -16.27
CA GLU A 181 -21.86 14.39 -15.83
C GLU A 181 -22.30 12.97 -16.19
N THR A 182 -22.72 12.22 -15.18
CA THR A 182 -23.19 10.84 -15.34
C THR A 182 -24.70 10.78 -15.17
N PRO A 183 -25.40 9.97 -15.98
CA PRO A 183 -26.80 9.68 -15.71
C PRO A 183 -26.92 8.82 -14.45
N TYR A 184 -28.05 8.91 -13.75
CA TYR A 184 -28.39 8.11 -12.55
C TYR A 184 -27.48 8.37 -11.32
N ASN A 185 -27.42 7.41 -10.40
CA ASN A 185 -26.62 7.44 -9.17
C ASN A 185 -25.24 6.79 -9.37
N ILE A 186 -24.64 6.98 -10.55
CA ILE A 186 -23.33 6.43 -10.91
C ILE A 186 -22.27 7.47 -10.57
N HIS A 187 -21.30 7.09 -9.74
CA HIS A 187 -20.11 7.89 -9.49
C HIS A 187 -18.95 7.36 -10.33
N MET A 188 -18.37 8.23 -11.16
CA MET A 188 -17.20 7.89 -11.95
C MET A 188 -15.93 8.33 -11.24
N ILE A 189 -14.93 7.46 -11.25
CA ILE A 189 -13.60 7.69 -10.70
C ILE A 189 -12.59 7.52 -11.83
N ASP A 190 -11.85 8.57 -12.14
CA ASP A 190 -10.78 8.52 -13.13
C ASP A 190 -9.54 7.84 -12.53
N LEU A 191 -8.92 6.97 -13.33
CA LEU A 191 -7.63 6.36 -13.03
C LEU A 191 -6.55 7.22 -13.68
N LEU A 192 -5.76 7.93 -12.87
CA LEU A 192 -4.70 8.81 -13.34
C LEU A 192 -3.34 8.19 -13.08
N LYS A 193 -2.57 7.89 -14.13
CA LYS A 193 -1.17 7.44 -14.03
C LYS A 193 -0.29 8.56 -14.60
N ASP A 194 0.69 8.99 -13.82
CA ASP A 194 1.58 10.12 -14.18
C ASP A 194 0.80 11.40 -14.59
N GLY A 195 -0.37 11.61 -13.98
CA GLY A 195 -1.28 12.73 -14.28
C GLY A 195 -2.13 12.58 -15.53
N GLN A 196 -1.99 11.49 -16.30
CA GLN A 196 -2.79 11.19 -17.48
C GLN A 196 -3.90 10.20 -17.16
N LYS A 197 -5.10 10.39 -17.74
CA LYS A 197 -6.22 9.46 -17.57
C LYS A 197 -5.98 8.20 -18.40
N VAL A 198 -5.85 7.08 -17.70
CA VAL A 198 -5.56 5.74 -18.27
C VAL A 198 -6.73 4.77 -18.11
N GLY A 199 -7.84 5.21 -17.54
CA GLY A 199 -9.02 4.38 -17.31
C GLY A 199 -10.03 5.02 -16.36
N PHE A 200 -11.00 4.22 -15.93
CA PHE A 200 -12.00 4.63 -14.93
C PHE A 200 -12.56 3.44 -14.13
N ILE A 201 -13.17 3.75 -12.99
CA ILE A 201 -14.08 2.85 -12.26
C ILE A 201 -15.44 3.55 -12.15
N ALA A 202 -16.50 2.82 -12.50
CA ALA A 202 -17.88 3.23 -12.25
C ALA A 202 -18.38 2.52 -10.99
N ILE A 203 -18.93 3.29 -10.05
CA ILE A 203 -19.50 2.77 -8.81
C ILE A 203 -20.92 3.30 -8.57
N GLU A 204 -21.75 2.48 -7.95
CA GLU A 204 -23.15 2.77 -7.63
C GLU A 204 -23.41 2.47 -6.16
N LYS A 205 -23.93 3.47 -5.44
CA LYS A 205 -24.21 3.33 -4.01
C LYS A 205 -25.62 2.77 -3.79
N HIS A 206 -25.71 1.72 -2.97
CA HIS A 206 -26.95 1.13 -2.48
C HIS A 206 -26.88 0.99 -0.96
N GLU A 207 -27.55 1.89 -0.22
CA GLU A 207 -27.50 1.94 1.25
C GLU A 207 -26.05 2.00 1.77
N ASN A 208 -25.59 0.98 2.51
CA ASN A 208 -24.24 0.85 3.05
C ASN A 208 -23.28 0.04 2.15
N ARG A 209 -23.70 -0.29 0.93
CA ARG A 209 -22.93 -1.03 -0.08
C ARG A 209 -22.58 -0.13 -1.25
N MET A 210 -21.41 -0.35 -1.82
CA MET A 210 -20.96 0.29 -3.05
C MET A 210 -20.67 -0.78 -4.09
N ASN A 211 -21.50 -0.82 -5.11
CA ASN A 211 -21.35 -1.74 -6.24
C ASN A 211 -20.37 -1.16 -7.26
N ILE A 212 -19.44 -1.98 -7.73
CA ILE A 212 -18.56 -1.66 -8.85
C ILE A 212 -19.26 -2.16 -10.10
N SER A 213 -19.78 -1.23 -10.91
CA SER A 213 -20.50 -1.58 -12.14
C SER A 213 -19.58 -1.70 -13.36
N SER A 214 -18.42 -1.05 -13.34
CA SER A 214 -17.43 -1.17 -14.42
C SER A 214 -16.02 -0.82 -13.94
N ILE A 215 -15.01 -1.48 -14.53
CA ILE A 215 -13.60 -1.14 -14.39
C ILE A 215 -13.00 -1.20 -15.78
N GLU A 216 -12.46 -0.09 -16.26
CA GLU A 216 -11.87 -0.02 -17.60
C GLU A 216 -10.49 0.61 -17.55
N VAL A 217 -9.57 0.01 -18.29
CA VAL A 217 -8.21 0.50 -18.53
C VAL A 217 -8.02 0.61 -20.03
N ASN A 218 -7.48 1.74 -20.48
CA ASN A 218 -7.19 2.00 -21.90
C ASN A 218 -6.35 0.86 -22.48
N GLU A 219 -6.61 0.47 -23.73
CA GLU A 219 -6.04 -0.73 -24.34
C GLU A 219 -4.50 -0.78 -24.30
N ASP A 220 -3.85 0.35 -24.54
CA ASP A 220 -2.41 0.55 -24.50
C ASP A 220 -1.81 0.46 -23.08
N GLU A 221 -2.64 0.67 -22.07
CA GLU A 221 -2.28 0.64 -20.65
C GLU A 221 -2.68 -0.69 -19.97
N ARG A 222 -3.38 -1.59 -20.67
CA ARG A 222 -3.74 -2.92 -20.14
C ARG A 222 -2.50 -3.77 -19.83
N HIS A 223 -2.69 -4.74 -18.95
CA HIS A 223 -1.63 -5.63 -18.46
C HIS A 223 -0.47 -4.91 -17.77
N HIS A 224 -0.67 -3.69 -17.25
CA HIS A 224 0.29 -2.97 -16.40
C HIS A 224 -0.13 -2.94 -14.93
N GLY A 225 -1.00 -3.85 -14.47
CA GLY A 225 -1.46 -3.91 -13.07
C GLY A 225 -2.32 -2.73 -12.61
N ILE A 226 -2.72 -1.83 -13.52
CA ILE A 226 -3.51 -0.63 -13.20
C ILE A 226 -4.85 -0.99 -12.54
N ALA A 227 -5.62 -1.91 -13.12
CA ALA A 227 -6.93 -2.28 -12.59
C ALA A 227 -6.83 -2.87 -11.17
N GLU A 228 -5.79 -3.66 -10.92
CA GLU A 228 -5.55 -4.31 -9.64
C GLU A 228 -5.15 -3.30 -8.58
N SER A 229 -4.19 -2.43 -8.92
CA SER A 229 -3.82 -1.30 -8.06
C SER A 229 -5.03 -0.40 -7.78
N ALA A 230 -5.88 -0.13 -8.77
CA ALA A 230 -7.08 0.67 -8.61
C ALA A 230 -8.09 0.04 -7.63
N LEU A 231 -8.35 -1.26 -7.74
CA LEU A 231 -9.22 -1.98 -6.80
C LEU A 231 -8.68 -2.03 -5.39
N ARG A 232 -7.36 -2.17 -5.23
CA ARG A 232 -6.71 -2.12 -3.92
C ARG A 232 -6.85 -0.72 -3.29
N GLN A 233 -6.67 0.34 -4.08
CA GLN A 233 -6.83 1.73 -3.62
C GLN A 233 -8.29 2.16 -3.41
N LEU A 234 -9.25 1.53 -4.09
CA LEU A 234 -10.66 1.91 -4.08
C LEU A 234 -11.24 1.92 -2.66
N SER A 235 -10.88 0.95 -1.81
CA SER A 235 -11.35 0.92 -0.41
C SER A 235 -11.04 2.22 0.34
N THR A 236 -9.83 2.76 0.16
CA THR A 236 -9.46 4.03 0.80
C THR A 236 -10.20 5.20 0.18
N TYR A 237 -10.35 5.22 -1.15
CA TYR A 237 -11.13 6.25 -1.83
C TYR A 237 -12.57 6.28 -1.29
N ILE A 238 -13.22 5.11 -1.16
CA ILE A 238 -14.58 5.02 -0.66
C ILE A 238 -14.68 5.52 0.78
N ARG A 239 -13.82 5.07 1.69
CA ARG A 239 -13.81 5.55 3.09
C ARG A 239 -13.66 7.07 3.20
N LYS A 240 -12.90 7.69 2.30
CA LYS A 240 -12.67 9.14 2.29
C LYS A 240 -13.87 9.93 1.79
N HIS A 241 -14.64 9.37 0.87
CA HIS A 241 -15.69 10.10 0.13
C HIS A 241 -17.12 9.67 0.50
N PHE A 242 -17.30 8.51 1.13
CA PHE A 242 -18.59 7.90 1.46
C PHE A 242 -18.56 7.29 2.87
N ASN A 243 -18.91 8.09 3.87
CA ASN A 243 -18.73 7.76 5.29
C ASN A 243 -19.62 6.63 5.81
N ASP A 244 -20.69 6.27 5.08
CA ASP A 244 -21.69 5.28 5.47
C ASP A 244 -21.59 3.97 4.69
N VAL A 245 -20.59 3.83 3.83
CA VAL A 245 -20.34 2.60 3.07
C VAL A 245 -19.42 1.68 3.88
N ALA A 246 -19.77 0.39 3.95
CA ALA A 246 -19.02 -0.62 4.68
C ALA A 246 -18.54 -1.78 3.80
N VAL A 247 -19.14 -1.96 2.62
CA VAL A 247 -18.85 -3.11 1.74
C VAL A 247 -18.77 -2.65 0.29
N LEU A 248 -17.74 -3.11 -0.41
CA LEU A 248 -17.64 -3.08 -1.86
C LEU A 248 -18.18 -4.39 -2.43
N THR A 249 -18.99 -4.31 -3.47
CA THR A 249 -19.49 -5.48 -4.23
C THR A 249 -19.10 -5.37 -5.70
N ILE A 250 -18.83 -6.50 -6.34
CA ILE A 250 -18.74 -6.59 -7.79
C ILE A 250 -19.39 -7.91 -8.23
N THR A 251 -20.29 -7.84 -9.21
CA THR A 251 -20.89 -9.02 -9.83
C THR A 251 -20.33 -9.16 -11.23
N LEU A 252 -19.76 -10.33 -11.48
CA LEU A 252 -19.15 -10.74 -12.71
C LEU A 252 -20.12 -11.69 -13.41
N TYR A 253 -20.48 -11.39 -14.66
CA TYR A 253 -21.42 -12.19 -15.44
C TYR A 253 -20.70 -13.06 -16.47
N GLY A 254 -21.30 -14.21 -16.79
CA GLY A 254 -20.83 -15.18 -17.78
C GLY A 254 -19.79 -16.18 -17.26
N GLU A 255 -19.69 -17.33 -17.94
CA GLU A 255 -18.81 -18.46 -17.58
C GLU A 255 -17.30 -18.13 -17.67
N HIS A 256 -16.92 -17.17 -18.52
CA HIS A 256 -15.54 -16.72 -18.69
C HIS A 256 -15.39 -15.26 -18.24
N ASN A 257 -15.01 -15.06 -16.98
CA ASN A 257 -14.74 -13.73 -16.47
C ASN A 257 -13.25 -13.47 -16.22
N GLU A 258 -12.65 -12.65 -17.07
CA GLU A 258 -11.24 -12.25 -16.99
C GLU A 258 -10.91 -11.40 -15.75
N LEU A 259 -11.93 -10.84 -15.09
CA LEU A 259 -11.79 -10.07 -13.84
C LEU A 259 -11.85 -10.94 -12.58
N LYS A 260 -12.11 -12.25 -12.69
CA LYS A 260 -12.11 -13.14 -11.50
C LYS A 260 -10.76 -13.13 -10.77
N PRO A 261 -9.60 -13.32 -11.44
CA PRO A 261 -8.29 -13.21 -10.78
C PRO A 261 -8.06 -11.82 -10.18
N LEU A 262 -8.51 -10.78 -10.88
CA LEU A 262 -8.40 -9.39 -10.43
C LEU A 262 -9.12 -9.15 -9.09
N CYS A 263 -10.33 -9.70 -8.93
CA CYS A 263 -11.09 -9.61 -7.68
C CYS A 263 -10.40 -10.34 -6.53
N ILE A 264 -9.96 -11.58 -6.77
CA ILE A 264 -9.28 -12.42 -5.77
C ILE A 264 -7.99 -11.74 -5.29
N ASN A 265 -7.15 -11.28 -6.22
CA ASN A 265 -5.87 -10.63 -5.90
C ASN A 265 -6.04 -9.23 -5.27
N SER A 266 -7.26 -8.69 -5.28
CA SER A 266 -7.62 -7.42 -4.64
C SER A 266 -8.35 -7.59 -3.30
N ASN A 267 -8.31 -8.81 -2.72
CA ASN A 267 -8.97 -9.22 -1.48
C ASN A 267 -10.50 -9.13 -1.51
N PHE A 268 -11.12 -9.41 -2.66
CA PHE A 268 -12.54 -9.73 -2.68
C PHE A 268 -12.76 -11.21 -2.42
N VAL A 269 -13.81 -11.51 -1.67
CA VAL A 269 -14.24 -12.87 -1.35
C VAL A 269 -15.46 -13.21 -2.19
N GLU A 270 -15.44 -14.38 -2.82
CA GLU A 270 -16.61 -14.94 -3.51
C GLU A 270 -17.71 -15.24 -2.48
N ILE A 271 -18.89 -14.63 -2.63
CA ILE A 271 -20.02 -14.81 -1.69
C ILE A 271 -21.19 -15.58 -2.28
N GLU A 272 -21.33 -15.56 -3.61
CA GLU A 272 -22.40 -16.21 -4.34
C GLU A 272 -21.91 -16.54 -5.74
N SER A 273 -22.26 -17.73 -6.23
CA SER A 273 -21.98 -18.14 -7.61
C SER A 273 -23.16 -18.95 -8.13
N ALA A 274 -23.53 -18.68 -9.38
CA ALA A 274 -24.49 -19.42 -10.17
C ALA A 274 -23.91 -19.64 -11.58
N ASP A 275 -24.66 -20.30 -12.46
CA ASP A 275 -24.23 -20.60 -13.83
C ASP A 275 -23.90 -19.32 -14.62
N ASP A 276 -24.68 -18.25 -14.42
CA ASP A 276 -24.57 -17.01 -15.19
C ASP A 276 -23.79 -15.89 -14.49
N PHE A 277 -23.47 -16.02 -13.19
CA PHE A 277 -22.81 -14.97 -12.44
C PHE A 277 -22.02 -15.44 -11.22
N ILE A 278 -21.10 -14.60 -10.79
CA ILE A 278 -20.37 -14.72 -9.53
C ILE A 278 -20.27 -13.35 -8.87
N THR A 279 -20.62 -13.28 -7.59
CA THR A 279 -20.58 -12.04 -6.80
C THR A 279 -19.45 -12.09 -5.78
N PHE A 280 -18.73 -10.99 -5.72
CA PHE A 280 -17.56 -10.78 -4.88
C PHE A 280 -17.84 -9.64 -3.89
N GLU A 281 -17.39 -9.79 -2.65
CA GLU A 281 -17.48 -8.78 -1.60
C GLU A 281 -16.13 -8.45 -0.98
N LYS A 282 -15.96 -7.18 -0.62
CA LYS A 282 -14.83 -6.71 0.18
C LYS A 282 -15.31 -5.74 1.25
N TYR A 283 -15.13 -6.11 2.52
CA TYR A 283 -15.37 -5.21 3.64
C TYR A 283 -14.31 -4.12 3.68
N ILE A 284 -14.73 -2.87 3.83
CA ILE A 284 -13.83 -1.71 3.86
C ILE A 284 -13.71 -1.07 5.25
N ASN A 285 -14.61 -1.39 6.17
CA ASN A 285 -14.59 -0.89 7.54
C ASN A 285 -13.98 -1.96 8.47
N TYR A 286 -12.81 -1.66 9.03
CA TYR A 286 -12.18 -2.37 10.14
C TYR A 286 -11.82 -1.37 11.25
#